data_AF-A0A661JG63-F1
#
_entry.id   AF-A0A661JG63-F1
#
_cell.length_a   1.000
_cell.length_b   1.000
_cell.length_c   1.000
_cell.angle_alpha   90.00
_cell.angle_beta   90.00
_cell.angle_gamma   90.00
#
_symmetry.space_group_name_H-M   'P 1'
#
loop_
_entity.id
_entity.type
_entity.pdbx_description
1 polymer ?
#
loop_
_entity_poly.entity_id
_entity_poly.type
_entity_poly.pdbx_seq_one_letter_code
_entity_poly.pdbx_strand_id
1 'polypeptide(L)' 'NLRARFLSEVLLRSNFRVDQRGDLVTAWMRRYNRKASEEGLTLLGKLMGCARQLDMLIPDEKTMHYFIDRFLEGDYQAFT' A
#
# COMPACT_ATOMS: atom_id res chain seq x y z
N ASN A 1 -6.56 10.81 -7.57
CA ASN A 1 -5.15 10.35 -7.53
C ASN A 1 -5.16 8.83 -7.32
N LEU A 2 -4.75 8.05 -8.33
CA LEU A 2 -4.81 6.58 -8.28
C LEU A 2 -3.77 5.99 -7.31
N ARG A 3 -2.58 6.61 -7.20
CA ARG A 3 -1.57 6.21 -6.22
C ARG A 3 -2.08 6.31 -4.79
N ALA A 4 -2.79 7.39 -4.45
CA ALA A 4 -3.36 7.54 -3.10
C ALA A 4 -4.41 6.45 -2.80
N ARG A 5 -5.25 6.09 -3.79
CA ARG A 5 -6.23 4.99 -3.64
C ARG A 5 -5.54 3.64 -3.50
N PHE A 6 -4.48 3.39 -4.28
CA PHE A 6 -3.63 2.19 -4.15
C PHE A 6 -3.08 2.05 -2.72
N LEU A 7 -2.44 3.11 -2.21
CA LEU A 7 -1.86 3.12 -0.87
C LEU A 7 -2.94 2.87 0.19
N SER A 8 -4.09 3.52 0.05
CA SER A 8 -5.21 3.36 0.96
C SER A 8 -5.72 1.92 1.02
N GLU A 9 -5.94 1.29 -0.13
CA GLU A 9 -6.44 -0.09 -0.23
C GLU A 9 -5.44 -1.11 0.33
N VAL A 10 -4.16 -0.99 -0.01
CA VAL A 10 -3.13 -1.89 0.50
C VAL A 10 -3.04 -1.80 2.02
N LEU A 11 -3.02 -0.58 2.58
CA LEU A 11 -2.95 -0.36 4.02
C LEU A 11 -4.21 -0.91 4.72
N LEU A 12 -5.39 -0.67 4.17
CA LEU A 12 -6.66 -1.16 4.73
C LEU A 12 -6.71 -2.69 4.78
N ARG A 13 -6.28 -3.37 3.70
CA ARG A 13 -6.20 -4.84 3.64
C ARG A 13 -5.08 -5.42 4.50
N SER A 14 -4.08 -4.61 4.84
CA SER A 14 -2.93 -4.99 5.69
C SER A 14 -3.13 -4.67 7.17
N ASN A 15 -4.39 -4.63 7.64
CA ASN A 15 -4.77 -4.34 9.03
C ASN A 15 -4.51 -2.90 9.52
N PHE A 16 -4.23 -1.94 8.66
CA PHE A 16 -4.19 -0.54 9.08
C PHE A 16 -5.60 0.06 9.07
N ARG A 17 -5.83 1.01 9.97
CA ARG A 17 -6.92 1.97 9.81
C ARG A 17 -6.43 3.07 8.88
N VAL A 18 -7.25 3.48 7.93
CA VAL A 18 -6.87 4.46 6.91
C VAL A 18 -7.92 5.57 6.83
N ASP A 19 -7.47 6.82 6.75
CA ASP A 19 -8.26 7.99 6.37
C ASP A 19 -7.60 8.61 5.13
N GLN A 20 -8.33 8.66 4.01
CA GLN A 20 -7.88 9.27 2.77
C GLN A 20 -8.63 10.58 2.55
N ARG A 21 -7.88 11.68 2.42
CA ARG A 21 -8.40 13.01 2.09
C ARG A 21 -7.71 13.53 0.83
N GLY A 22 -8.34 13.29 -0.31
CA GLY A 22 -7.76 13.61 -1.62
C GLY A 22 -6.56 12.71 -1.92
N ASP A 23 -5.37 13.31 -1.98
CA ASP A 23 -4.09 12.63 -2.17
C ASP A 23 -3.36 12.33 -0.85
N LEU A 24 -3.79 12.91 0.26
CA LEU A 24 -3.26 12.63 1.59
C LEU A 24 -3.86 11.31 2.11
N VAL A 25 -3.00 10.34 2.40
CA VAL A 25 -3.36 9.06 3.03
C VAL A 25 -2.75 9.03 4.43
N THR A 26 -3.60 8.98 5.44
CA THR A 26 -3.19 8.82 6.83
C THR A 26 -3.56 7.42 7.29
N ALA A 27 -2.60 6.67 7.84
CA ALA A 27 -2.85 5.33 8.35
C ALA A 27 -2.28 5.13 9.75
N TRP A 28 -2.96 4.32 10.56
CA TRP A 28 -2.51 4.00 11.91
C TRP A 28 -2.85 2.56 12.31
N MET A 29 -1.96 1.99 13.12
CA MET A 29 -2.15 0.72 13.82
C MET A 29 -2.12 0.99 15.32
N ARG A 30 -3.12 0.51 16.06
CA ARG A 30 -3.21 0.65 17.52
C ARG A 30 -3.43 -0.70 18.17
N ARG A 31 -2.81 -0.93 19.34
CA ARG A 31 -2.95 -2.16 20.15
C ARG A 31 -2.49 -3.45 19.47
N TYR A 32 -1.53 -3.37 18.54
CA TYR A 32 -0.90 -4.55 17.97
C TYR A 32 0.24 -5.05 18.87
N ASN A 33 0.45 -6.37 18.87
CA ASN A 33 1.63 -6.95 19.51
C ASN A 33 2.89 -6.59 18.71
N ARG A 34 4.06 -6.78 19.34
CA ARG A 34 5.37 -6.47 18.73
C ARG A 34 5.53 -7.07 17.33
N LYS A 35 5.17 -8.35 17.17
CA LYS A 35 5.32 -9.07 15.90
C LYS A 35 4.49 -8.43 14.78
N ALA A 36 3.22 -8.14 15.04
CA ALA A 36 2.34 -7.48 14.06
C ALA A 36 2.80 -6.05 13.75
N SER A 37 3.41 -5.35 14.72
CA SER A 37 4.03 -4.04 14.46
C SER A 37 5.28 -4.15 13.57
N GLU A 38 6.13 -5.15 13.77
CA GLU A 38 7.31 -5.40 12.92
C GLU A 38 6.91 -5.82 11.49
N GLU A 39 5.85 -6.62 11.35
CA GLU A 39 5.25 -6.98 10.06
C GLU A 39 4.68 -5.74 9.35
N GLY A 40 3.96 -4.88 10.08
CA GLY A 40 3.44 -3.62 9.56
C GLY A 40 4.55 -2.65 9.11
N LEU A 41 5.63 -2.52 9.89
CA LEU A 41 6.80 -1.71 9.51
C LEU A 41 7.50 -2.24 8.27
N THR A 42 7.64 -3.57 8.16
CA THR A 42 8.19 -4.22 6.98
C THR A 42 7.34 -3.93 5.74
N LEU A 43 6.02 -4.04 5.87
CA LEU A 43 5.08 -3.72 4.80
C LEU A 43 5.17 -2.26 4.36
N LEU A 44 5.23 -1.32 5.32
CA LEU A 44 5.41 0.11 5.03
C LEU A 44 6.72 0.37 4.26
N GLY A 45 7.81 -0.29 4.64
CA GLY A 45 9.09 -0.19 3.93
C GLY A 45 8.99 -0.60 2.46
N LYS A 46 8.37 -1.76 2.20
CA LYS A 46 8.13 -2.25 0.83
C LYS A 46 7.20 -1.32 0.06
N LEU A 47 6.13 -0.86 0.71
CA LEU A 47 5.14 0.03 0.12
C LEU A 47 5.77 1.35 -0.32
N MET A 48 6.65 1.94 0.50
CA MET A 48 7.39 3.16 0.13
C MET A 48 8.32 2.97 -1.06
N GLY A 49 8.94 1.78 -1.19
CA GLY A 49 9.75 1.42 -2.35
C GLY A 49 8.91 1.39 -3.64
N CYS A 50 7.81 0.63 -3.63
CA CYS A 50 6.92 0.50 -4.78
C CYS A 50 6.20 1.82 -5.12
N ALA A 51 5.80 2.61 -4.12
CA ALA A 51 5.02 3.83 -4.32
C ALA A 51 5.70 4.87 -5.20
N ARG A 52 7.03 4.90 -5.24
CA ARG A 52 7.80 5.80 -6.11
C ARG A 52 7.69 5.43 -7.59
N GLN A 53 7.56 4.14 -7.91
CA GLN A 53 7.46 3.64 -9.28
C GLN A 53 6.00 3.67 -9.78
N LEU A 54 5.03 3.62 -8.87
CA LEU A 54 3.61 3.59 -9.20
C LEU A 54 3.08 4.86 -9.88
N ASP A 55 3.70 6.02 -9.65
CA ASP A 55 3.33 7.25 -10.38
C ASP A 55 3.52 7.11 -11.90
N MET A 56 4.43 6.24 -12.34
CA MET A 56 4.71 5.98 -13.75
C MET A 56 3.94 4.76 -14.30
N LEU A 57 3.47 3.87 -13.42
CA LEU A 57 2.93 2.55 -13.77
C LEU A 57 1.40 2.44 -13.65
N ILE A 58 0.69 3.40 -13.03
CA ILE A 58 -0.77 3.34 -12.85
C ILE A 58 -1.48 4.36 -13.77
N PRO A 59 -1.71 4.03 -15.05
CA PRO A 59 -2.48 4.90 -15.96
C PRO A 59 -3.99 4.82 -15.72
N ASP A 60 -4.49 3.74 -15.12
CA ASP A 60 -5.92 3.47 -14.95
C ASP A 60 -6.24 2.61 -13.71
N GLU A 61 -7.53 2.53 -13.37
CA GLU A 61 -8.02 1.79 -12.19
C GLU A 61 -7.83 0.27 -12.27
N LYS A 62 -7.89 -0.35 -13.45
CA LYS A 62 -7.67 -1.80 -13.57
C LYS A 62 -6.23 -2.14 -13.26
N THR A 63 -5.31 -1.33 -13.79
CA THR A 63 -3.88 -1.46 -13.51
C THR A 63 -3.59 -1.25 -12.02
N MET A 64 -4.27 -0.30 -11.37
CA MET A 64 -4.21 -0.12 -9.92
C MET A 64 -4.62 -1.38 -9.15
N HIS A 65 -5.76 -1.99 -9.49
CA HIS A 65 -6.22 -3.22 -8.84
C HIS A 65 -5.26 -4.40 -9.04
N TYR A 66 -4.73 -4.56 -10.25
CA TYR A 66 -3.71 -5.57 -10.54
C TYR A 66 -2.48 -5.43 -9.63
N PHE A 67 -1.97 -4.20 -9.47
CA PHE A 67 -0.84 -3.97 -8.57
C PHE A 67 -1.19 -4.19 -7.10
N ILE A 68 -2.41 -3.88 -6.65
CA ILE A 68 -2.84 -4.15 -5.27
C ILE A 68 -2.74 -5.65 -4.99
N ASP A 69 -3.29 -6.47 -5.87
CA ASP A 69 -3.30 -7.92 -5.68
C ASP A 69 -1.88 -8.50 -5.71
N ARG A 70 -1.04 -8.09 -6.67
CA ARG A 70 0.38 -8.49 -6.73
C ARG A 70 1.17 -8.10 -5.48
N PHE A 71 0.96 -6.88 -4.96
CA PHE A 71 1.64 -6.42 -3.75
C PHE A 71 1.27 -7.26 -2.52
N LEU A 72 -0.01 -7.64 -2.41
CA LEU A 72 -0.53 -8.45 -1.31
C LEU A 72 -0.08 -9.92 -1.40
N GLU A 73 0.09 -10.44 -2.62
CA GLU A 73 0.68 -11.76 -2.87
C GLU A 73 2.21 -11.79 -2.62
N GLY A 74 2.84 -10.63 -2.44
CA GLY A 74 4.28 -10.50 -2.24
C GLY A 74 5.10 -10.58 -3.53
N ASP A 75 4.45 -10.48 -4.69
CA ASP A 75 5.10 -10.46 -5.99
C ASP A 75 5.54 -9.03 -6.33
N TYR A 76 6.71 -8.66 -5.81
CA TYR A 76 7.28 -7.33 -6.02
C TYR A 76 8.06 -7.21 -7.34
N GLN A 77 8.21 -8.29 -8.12
CA GLN A 77 8.92 -8.23 -9.41
C GLN A 77 8.17 -7.37 -10.43
N ALA A 78 6.84 -7.30 -10.31
CA ALA A 78 6.01 -6.43 -11.14
C ALA A 78 6.29 -4.93 -10.95
N PHE A 79 6.99 -4.55 -9.89
CA PHE A 79 7.30 -3.15 -9.57
C PHE A 79 8.74 -2.75 -9.97
N THR A 80 9.61 -3.70 -10.35
CA THR A 80 11.03 -3.42 -10.64
C THR A 80 11.33 -3.09 -12.09
#